data_AF-A0AAV6D787-F1
#
_entry.id   AF-A0AAV6D787-F1
#
_cell.length_a   1.000
_cell.length_b   1.000
_cell.length_c   1.000
_cell.angle_alpha   90.00
_cell.angle_beta   90.00
_cell.angle_gamma   90.00
#
_symmetry.space_group_name_H-M   'P 1'
#
loop_
_entity.id
_entity.type
_entity.pdbx_description
1 polymer ?
#
loop_
_entity_poly.entity_id
_entity_poly.type
_entity_poly.pdbx_seq_one_letter_code
_entity_poly.pdbx_strand_id
1 'polypeptide(L)'
;MIEILEQMPNQFFQFADDKEAKQLLFELGMIDKFTPKPNFKPSTTQILTESNHPTHFIAAMYFAGKTNPTDNGYLVFCLPKSQFSPEQAMAFVQKKMEGQGHPAVFKFLPGDSSQN
;
A
#
# COMPACT_ATOMS: atom_id res chain seq x y z
N MET A 1 -12.78 2.93 -8.78
CA MET A 1 -11.99 3.86 -7.94
C MET A 1 -10.63 4.15 -8.55
N ILE A 2 -9.92 3.15 -9.06
CA ILE A 2 -8.64 3.24 -9.78
C ILE A 2 -8.63 4.31 -10.88
N GLU A 3 -9.76 4.53 -11.56
CA GLU A 3 -9.94 5.54 -12.61
C GLU A 3 -9.56 6.96 -12.15
N ILE A 4 -9.70 7.28 -10.86
CA ILE A 4 -9.33 8.60 -10.32
C ILE A 4 -7.82 8.85 -10.44
N LEU A 5 -7.01 7.80 -10.37
CA LEU A 5 -5.56 7.86 -10.52
C LEU A 5 -5.14 8.11 -11.97
N GLU A 6 -5.98 7.76 -12.93
CA GLU A 6 -5.76 8.00 -14.35
C GLU A 6 -6.19 9.40 -14.75
N GLN A 7 -7.31 9.88 -14.19
CA GLN A 7 -7.82 11.23 -14.44
C GLN A 7 -6.96 12.32 -13.79
N MET A 8 -6.32 12.00 -12.66
CA MET A 8 -5.48 12.94 -11.90
C MET A 8 -4.07 12.36 -11.67
N PRO A 9 -3.27 12.18 -12.73
CA PRO A 9 -2.00 11.45 -12.70
C PRO A 9 -0.88 12.14 -11.89
N ASN A 10 -1.07 13.43 -11.60
CA ASN A 10 -0.10 14.25 -10.87
C ASN A 10 -0.51 14.46 -9.41
N GLN A 11 -1.63 13.91 -8.96
CA GLN A 11 -2.14 14.17 -7.63
C GLN A 11 -1.73 13.07 -6.66
N PHE A 12 -1.34 13.45 -5.44
CA PHE A 12 -1.15 12.49 -4.38
C PHE A 12 -2.49 12.08 -3.77
N PHE A 13 -2.69 10.78 -3.60
CA PHE A 13 -3.86 10.24 -2.90
C PHE A 13 -3.46 9.43 -1.67
N GLN A 14 -4.25 9.60 -0.62
CA GLN A 14 -4.18 8.80 0.60
C GLN A 14 -5.59 8.29 0.91
N PHE A 15 -5.76 6.97 0.93
CA PHE A 15 -6.99 6.30 1.31
C PHE A 15 -6.79 5.69 2.70
N ALA A 16 -7.28 6.39 3.72
CA ALA A 16 -7.17 5.98 5.12
C ALA A 16 -8.46 5.36 5.67
N ASP A 17 -9.58 5.51 4.96
CA ASP A 17 -10.79 4.76 5.26
C ASP A 17 -10.60 3.31 4.80
N ASP A 18 -10.90 2.36 5.69
CA ASP A 18 -10.67 0.93 5.46
C ASP A 18 -11.48 0.39 4.27
N LYS A 19 -12.71 0.90 4.07
CA LYS A 19 -13.58 0.46 2.97
C LYS A 19 -13.05 0.99 1.63
N GLU A 20 -12.67 2.27 1.58
CA GLU A 20 -12.07 2.85 0.38
C GLU A 20 -10.74 2.19 0.02
N ALA A 21 -9.87 2.01 1.01
CA ALA A 21 -8.59 1.33 0.85
C ALA A 21 -8.78 -0.11 0.33
N LYS A 22 -9.69 -0.89 0.92
CA LYS A 22 -10.00 -2.26 0.45
C LYS A 22 -10.51 -2.28 -0.97
N GLN A 23 -11.44 -1.40 -1.33
CA GLN A 23 -11.98 -1.37 -2.68
C GLN A 23 -10.89 -1.04 -3.71
N LEU A 24 -10.01 -0.07 -3.42
CA LEU A 24 -8.88 0.22 -4.29
C LEU A 24 -7.92 -0.97 -4.42
N LEU A 25 -7.60 -1.65 -3.31
CA LEU A 25 -6.74 -2.83 -3.32
C LEU A 25 -7.34 -4.02 -4.06
N PHE A 26 -8.66 -4.15 -4.03
CA PHE A 26 -9.39 -5.14 -4.80
C PHE A 26 -9.31 -4.83 -6.30
N GLU A 27 -9.58 -3.58 -6.70
CA GLU A 27 -9.47 -3.15 -8.10
C GLU A 27 -8.04 -3.28 -8.66
N LEU A 28 -7.03 -3.14 -7.81
CA LEU A 28 -5.62 -3.34 -8.15
C LEU A 28 -5.16 -4.81 -8.13
N GLY A 29 -6.01 -5.76 -7.72
CA GLY A 29 -5.64 -7.16 -7.55
C GLY A 29 -4.54 -7.39 -6.49
N MET A 30 -4.42 -6.48 -5.51
CA MET A 30 -3.42 -6.53 -4.45
C MET A 30 -3.97 -7.13 -3.15
N ILE A 31 -5.29 -7.15 -2.98
CA ILE A 31 -5.91 -7.50 -1.69
C ILE A 31 -5.55 -8.93 -1.23
N ASP A 32 -5.52 -9.90 -2.15
CA ASP A 32 -5.19 -11.29 -1.85
C ASP A 32 -3.69 -11.54 -1.60
N LYS A 33 -2.84 -10.55 -1.93
CA LYS A 33 -1.39 -10.64 -1.73
C LYS A 33 -0.99 -10.35 -0.28
N PHE A 34 -1.90 -9.76 0.50
CA PHE A 34 -1.77 -9.69 1.95
C PHE A 34 -1.96 -11.09 2.52
N THR A 35 -0.97 -11.58 3.25
CA THR A 35 -1.00 -12.92 3.85
C THR A 35 -1.18 -12.79 5.35
N PRO A 36 -2.41 -12.63 5.87
CA PRO A 36 -2.63 -12.69 7.31
C PRO A 36 -2.35 -14.12 7.77
N LYS A 37 -1.13 -14.37 8.29
CA LYS A 37 -0.84 -15.67 8.93
C LYS A 37 -1.48 -15.69 10.31
N PRO A 38 -2.10 -16.82 10.71
CA PRO A 38 -2.76 -16.95 12.01
C PRO A 38 -1.81 -16.82 13.22
N ASN A 39 -0.49 -16.93 13.03
CA ASN A 39 0.52 -16.87 14.10
C ASN A 39 1.28 -15.53 14.17
N PHE A 40 0.75 -14.48 13.55
CA PHE A 40 1.36 -13.17 13.64
C PHE A 40 1.26 -12.61 15.08
N LYS A 41 2.38 -12.09 15.59
CA LYS A 41 2.51 -11.44 16.92
C LYS A 41 1.41 -10.37 17.13
N PRO A 42 1.15 -9.94 18.38
CA PRO A 42 0.08 -8.98 18.72
C PRO A 42 0.24 -7.58 18.10
N SER A 43 1.11 -7.35 17.14
CA SER A 43 0.94 -6.27 16.16
C SER A 43 1.68 -6.65 14.89
N THR A 44 1.00 -6.58 13.75
CA THR A 44 1.55 -6.94 12.45
C THR A 44 1.24 -5.86 11.46
N THR A 45 2.30 -5.31 10.88
CA THR A 45 2.22 -4.42 9.73
C THR A 45 2.75 -5.18 8.52
N GLN A 46 1.92 -5.30 7.49
CA GLN A 46 2.34 -5.81 6.18
C GLN A 46 2.30 -4.68 5.16
N ILE A 47 3.28 -4.66 4.26
CA ILE A 47 3.37 -3.62 3.24
C ILE A 47 3.58 -4.26 1.89
N LEU A 48 2.76 -3.83 0.95
CA LEU A 48 2.85 -4.18 -0.46
C LEU A 48 3.06 -2.89 -1.24
N THR A 49 4.08 -2.86 -2.10
CA THR A 49 4.23 -1.77 -3.07
C THR A 49 4.05 -2.31 -4.47
N GLU A 50 3.32 -1.57 -5.31
CA GLU A 50 3.05 -1.86 -6.71
C GLU A 50 3.56 -0.69 -7.56
N SER A 51 4.51 -0.98 -8.44
CA SER A 51 5.15 0.04 -9.28
C SER A 51 4.66 0.05 -10.71
N ASN A 52 3.82 -0.90 -11.13
CA ASN A 52 3.41 -1.00 -12.54
C ASN A 52 2.26 -0.10 -12.93
N HIS A 53 1.56 0.53 -11.99
CA HIS A 53 0.52 1.49 -12.35
C HIS A 53 1.13 2.63 -13.20
N PRO A 54 0.51 3.02 -14.33
CA PRO A 54 1.14 3.94 -15.29
C PRO A 54 1.45 5.31 -14.69
N THR A 55 0.60 5.78 -13.78
CA THR A 55 0.65 7.16 -13.26
C THR A 55 1.20 7.29 -11.83
N HIS A 56 1.15 6.22 -11.03
CA HIS A 56 1.46 6.28 -9.60
C HIS A 56 2.34 5.12 -9.14
N PHE A 57 3.15 5.33 -8.11
CA PHE A 57 3.63 4.27 -7.24
C PHE A 57 2.60 4.04 -6.14
N ILE A 58 2.14 2.80 -6.00
CA ILE A 58 1.11 2.46 -5.03
C ILE A 58 1.77 1.74 -3.87
N ALA A 59 1.49 2.19 -2.65
CA ALA A 59 1.96 1.56 -1.43
C ALA A 59 0.77 1.29 -0.54
N ALA A 60 0.56 0.02 -0.23
CA ALA A 60 -0.53 -0.46 0.59
C ALA A 60 0.01 -1.03 1.89
N MET A 61 -0.55 -0.60 3.00
CA MET A 61 -0.21 -1.05 4.34
C MET A 61 -1.43 -1.72 4.96
N TYR A 62 -1.19 -2.84 5.62
CA TYR A 62 -2.19 -3.55 6.41
C TYR A 62 -1.71 -3.61 7.85
N PHE A 63 -2.53 -3.09 8.76
CA PHE A 63 -2.27 -3.08 10.19
C PHE A 63 -3.25 -4.02 10.90
N ALA A 64 -2.72 -4.93 11.69
CA ALA A 64 -3.50 -5.87 12.49
C ALA A 64 -2.92 -6.03 13.90
N GLY A 65 -3.80 -6.31 14.87
CA GLY A 65 -3.44 -6.54 16.26
C GLY A 65 -3.09 -5.28 17.05
N LYS A 66 -3.17 -4.07 16.48
CA LYS A 66 -2.90 -2.83 17.22
C LYS A 66 -3.84 -2.68 18.41
N THR A 67 -3.29 -2.21 19.54
CA THR A 67 -4.01 -2.03 20.81
C THR A 67 -5.23 -1.13 20.65
N ASN A 68 -5.10 -0.09 19.83
CA ASN A 68 -6.23 0.76 19.47
C ASN A 68 -6.92 0.19 18.21
N PRO A 69 -8.21 -0.18 18.28
CA PRO A 69 -8.94 -0.74 17.15
C PRO A 69 -8.92 0.14 15.89
N THR A 70 -8.90 1.46 16.06
CA THR A 70 -8.90 2.42 14.93
C THR A 70 -7.59 2.44 14.15
N ASP A 71 -6.52 1.89 14.70
CA ASP A 71 -5.21 1.81 14.05
C ASP A 71 -5.08 0.52 13.22
N ASN A 72 -6.09 -0.35 13.24
CA ASN A 72 -6.15 -1.55 12.42
C ASN A 72 -6.90 -1.27 11.11
N GLY A 73 -6.54 -2.01 10.06
CA GLY A 73 -7.17 -1.89 8.75
C GLY A 73 -6.15 -1.66 7.64
N TYR A 74 -6.66 -1.15 6.51
CA TYR A 74 -5.86 -0.85 5.33
C TYR A 74 -5.62 0.64 5.17
N LEU A 75 -4.43 0.98 4.69
CA LEU A 75 -4.04 2.33 4.31
C LEU A 75 -3.33 2.26 2.96
N VAL A 76 -3.76 3.07 2.00
CA VAL A 76 -3.14 3.10 0.67
C VAL A 76 -2.65 4.50 0.36
N PHE A 77 -1.42 4.57 -0.15
CA PHE A 77 -0.81 5.77 -0.70
C PHE A 77 -0.61 5.58 -2.20
N CYS A 78 -1.06 6.55 -2.99
CA CYS A 78 -0.78 6.63 -4.41
C CYS A 78 0.10 7.86 -4.64
N LEU A 79 1.37 7.62 -4.93
CA LEU A 79 2.40 8.63 -5.10
C LEU A 79 2.57 8.90 -6.61
N PRO A 80 2.30 10.12 -7.11
CA PRO A 80 2.35 10.40 -8.54
C PRO A 80 3.79 10.28 -9.07
N LYS A 81 3.98 9.49 -10.14
CA LYS A 81 5.30 9.26 -10.74
C LYS A 81 5.93 10.52 -11.33
N SER A 82 5.12 11.52 -11.64
CA SER A 82 5.60 12.83 -12.10
C SER A 82 6.32 13.63 -11.01
N GLN A 83 6.09 13.31 -9.72
CA GLN A 83 6.69 14.02 -8.59
C GLN A 83 7.64 13.15 -7.76
N PHE A 84 7.49 11.82 -7.81
CA PHE A 84 8.28 10.89 -7.03
C PHE A 84 9.09 9.98 -7.95
N SER A 85 10.39 9.85 -7.68
CA SER A 85 11.17 8.72 -8.19
C SER A 85 10.81 7.43 -7.42
N PRO A 86 11.12 6.24 -7.95
CA PRO A 86 10.94 4.98 -7.22
C PRO A 86 11.60 5.00 -5.83
N GLU A 87 12.80 5.58 -5.74
CA GLU A 87 13.57 5.69 -4.49
C GLU A 87 12.88 6.65 -3.51
N GLN A 88 12.38 7.79 -3.99
CA GLN A 88 11.63 8.73 -3.16
C GLN A 88 10.30 8.14 -2.68
N ALA A 89 9.62 7.37 -3.53
CA ALA A 89 8.40 6.66 -3.15
C ALA A 89 8.69 5.63 -2.05
N MET A 90 9.77 4.86 -2.18
CA MET A 90 10.18 3.89 -1.17
C MET A 90 10.60 4.57 0.15
N ALA A 91 11.37 5.66 0.07
CA ALA A 91 11.74 6.45 1.25
C ALA A 91 10.52 7.08 1.95
N PHE A 92 9.51 7.53 1.19
CA PHE A 92 8.25 8.01 1.75
C PHE A 92 7.54 6.92 2.55
N VAL A 93 7.43 5.72 1.96
CA VAL A 93 6.82 4.55 2.63
C VAL A 93 7.59 4.21 3.90
N GLN A 94 8.92 4.11 3.84
CA GLN A 94 9.77 3.85 5.00
C GLN A 94 9.57 4.89 6.11
N LYS A 95 9.56 6.18 5.78
CA LYS A 95 9.35 7.26 6.74
C LYS A 95 7.97 7.19 7.42
N LYS A 96 6.93 6.80 6.68
CA LYS A 96 5.59 6.59 7.24
C LYS A 96 5.53 5.41 8.21
N MET A 97 6.47 4.47 8.12
CA MET A 97 6.54 3.28 8.98
C MET A 97 7.29 3.52 10.28
N GLU A 98 8.24 4.46 10.32
CA GLU A 98 9.07 4.72 11.52
C GLU A 98 8.22 5.06 12.76
N GLY A 99 7.01 5.61 12.59
CA GLY A 99 6.06 5.87 13.67
C GLY A 99 5.07 4.73 13.98
N GLN A 100 5.04 3.68 13.16
CA GLN A 100 4.03 2.60 13.21
C GLN A 100 4.60 1.27 13.75
N GLY A 101 5.91 1.22 14.03
CA GLY A 101 6.65 0.01 14.39
C GLY A 101 7.23 -0.73 13.17
N HIS A 102 8.15 -1.66 13.42
CA HIS A 102 8.78 -2.43 12.34
C HIS A 102 7.77 -3.33 11.62
N PRO A 103 7.76 -3.36 10.27
CA PRO A 103 6.89 -4.23 9.50
C PRO A 103 7.24 -5.69 9.79
N ALA A 104 6.22 -6.52 9.96
CA ALA A 104 6.42 -7.95 10.00
C ALA A 104 6.73 -8.51 8.59
N VAL A 105 6.21 -7.85 7.56
CA VAL A 105 6.39 -8.24 6.16
C VAL A 105 6.46 -6.98 5.28
N PHE A 106 7.51 -6.87 4.47
CA PHE A 106 7.62 -5.90 3.39
C PHE A 106 7.79 -6.68 2.07
N LYS A 107 6.84 -6.55 1.14
CA LYS A 107 6.92 -7.16 -0.19
C LYS A 107 6.86 -6.08 -1.25
N PHE A 108 7.87 -6.06 -2.10
CA PHE A 108 7.80 -5.37 -3.37
C PHE A 108 7.07 -6.31 -4.34
N LEU A 109 5.99 -5.84 -4.96
CA LEU A 109 5.37 -6.54 -6.06
C LEU A 109 5.99 -5.96 -7.33
N PRO A 110 6.97 -6.66 -7.95
CA PRO A 110 7.31 -6.33 -9.32
C PRO A 110 6.04 -6.59 -10.10
N GLY A 111 5.43 -5.56 -10.65
CA GLY A 111 4.19 -5.80 -11.35
C GLY A 111 4.49 -6.73 -12.52
N ASP A 112 3.53 -7.61 -12.76
CA ASP A 112 3.71 -8.80 -13.57
C ASP A 112 4.18 -8.43 -14.98
N SER A 113 5.48 -8.57 -15.23
CA SER A 113 5.97 -8.85 -16.56
C SER A 113 5.60 -10.30 -16.83
N SER A 114 4.32 -10.56 -17.09
CA SER A 114 3.90 -11.78 -17.78
C SER A 114 4.51 -11.73 -19.18
N GLN A 115 5.80 -12.08 -19.28
CA GLN A 115 6.32 -12.74 -20.46
C GLN A 115 5.77 -14.17 -20.40
N ASN A 116 4.71 -14.43 -21.18
CA ASN A 116 4.69 -15.41 -22.27
C ASN A 116 3.24 -15.77 -22.63
#